data_AF-A0A0D2JF77-F1
#
_entry.id   AF-A0A0D2JF77-F1
#
_cell.length_a   1.000
_cell.length_b   1.000
_cell.length_c   1.000
_cell.angle_alpha   90.00
_cell.angle_beta   90.00
_cell.angle_gamma   90.00
#
_symmetry.space_group_name_H-M   'P 1'
#
loop_
_entity.id
_entity.type
_entity.pdbx_description
1 polymer ?
#
loop_
_entity_poly.entity_id
_entity_poly.type
_entity_poly.pdbx_seq_one_letter_code
_entity_poly.pdbx_strand_id
1 'polypeptide(L)'
;MEPVGIALAAASMADLCIKCGKSLVAKYRSYQTAERDILELILRVEHHWLKTECQVEFLRSVWSDLGEHLQVHQNSILRVLYLKINETTLLIDQIIGNKDDDVSVQSVLTENGHYRKGKFALMIKDCLHKTLNDLATWQEMLDPSWFLMTRVSGTAIDQQLTFPNATRLSSATTVKGIRDELRTTNNDQNESIFIAVDTLAPGRNSIPFSFSQSCHDQRSADLVIVDPFSCDALTDVGAVTKDIRNLARVLSKIDPLVFGLLSCRGVIKYTDADGALSRFEFVFSIPPSLRNPSSLRSILVEERDDHAFNDRLDLAKQLASSILFIHSSGFVHKNIRPETILVFTGDSLGLGYPFLVGFEKFRPTDRLTYRVGDARWERNLYRHPQRQGISVEEDFKMQHDIYSLGVCLLEIGLWTSFVLWKEDADEPTPSRALGIDDVLKLKDERKTASEVKKVLIRMAEECLPNRMGKRYTEVVLACLTCLDKGATGLGDERDFLDVNGTVVAVRYIEKVPS
;
A
#
# COMPACT_ATOMS: atom_id res chain seq x y z
N MET A 1 -20.86 -12.69 23.18
CA MET A 1 -20.54 -14.00 22.58
C MET A 1 -19.05 -14.18 22.81
N GLU A 2 -18.61 -15.20 23.55
CA GLU A 2 -17.23 -15.26 24.03
C GLU A 2 -16.21 -15.34 22.87
N PRO A 3 -15.11 -14.57 22.91
CA PRO A 3 -14.10 -14.49 21.84
C PRO A 3 -13.46 -15.86 21.52
N VAL A 4 -13.43 -16.77 22.50
CA VAL A 4 -12.95 -18.15 22.33
C VAL A 4 -13.84 -18.96 21.38
N GLY A 5 -15.15 -18.72 21.39
CA GLY A 5 -16.12 -19.44 20.55
C GLY A 5 -16.03 -19.07 19.07
N ILE A 6 -15.72 -17.80 18.76
CA ILE A 6 -15.50 -17.33 17.39
C ILE A 6 -14.18 -17.89 16.83
N ALA A 7 -13.15 -17.97 17.67
CA ALA A 7 -11.85 -18.52 17.29
C ALA A 7 -11.89 -20.01 16.93
N LEU A 8 -12.58 -20.82 17.72
CA LEU A 8 -12.79 -22.23 17.39
C LEU A 8 -13.61 -22.42 16.11
N ALA A 9 -14.64 -21.58 15.90
CA ALA A 9 -15.49 -21.66 14.72
C ALA A 9 -14.74 -21.30 13.43
N ALA A 10 -13.82 -20.35 13.49
CA ALA A 10 -13.03 -19.93 12.33
C ALA A 10 -11.88 -20.90 11.99
N ALA A 11 -11.20 -21.46 12.99
CA ALA A 11 -10.20 -22.51 12.76
C ALA A 11 -10.85 -23.74 12.10
N SER A 12 -12.04 -24.13 12.57
CA SER A 12 -12.86 -25.17 11.94
C SER A 12 -13.26 -24.83 10.49
N MET A 13 -13.62 -23.57 10.23
CA MET A 13 -13.96 -23.10 8.88
C MET A 13 -12.76 -23.14 7.92
N ALA A 14 -11.57 -22.78 8.40
CA ALA A 14 -10.33 -22.88 7.63
C ALA A 14 -10.03 -24.35 7.26
N ASP A 15 -10.17 -25.27 8.21
CA ASP A 15 -9.98 -26.71 7.97
C ASP A 15 -10.99 -27.25 6.94
N LEU A 16 -12.25 -26.79 7.01
CA LEU A 16 -13.28 -27.13 6.02
C LEU A 16 -12.92 -26.61 4.62
N CYS A 17 -12.44 -25.36 4.49
CA CYS A 17 -12.01 -24.80 3.21
C CYS A 17 -10.86 -25.62 2.61
N ILE A 18 -9.82 -25.91 3.40
CA ILE A 18 -8.65 -26.68 2.95
C ILE A 18 -9.07 -28.08 2.49
N LYS A 19 -9.91 -28.77 3.27
CA LYS A 19 -10.40 -30.10 2.92
C LYS A 19 -11.24 -30.09 1.64
N CYS A 20 -12.15 -29.14 1.51
CA CYS A 20 -13.01 -29.01 0.33
C CYS A 20 -12.20 -28.68 -0.93
N GLY A 21 -11.26 -27.74 -0.89
CA GLY A 21 -10.49 -27.41 -2.07
C GLY A 21 -9.45 -28.47 -2.46
N LYS A 22 -8.90 -29.24 -1.50
CA LYS A 22 -8.12 -30.46 -1.82
C LYS A 22 -8.96 -31.49 -2.57
N SER A 23 -10.21 -31.69 -2.15
CA SER A 23 -11.17 -32.57 -2.84
C SER A 23 -11.46 -32.06 -4.25
N LEU A 24 -11.66 -30.75 -4.41
CA LEU A 24 -11.89 -30.10 -5.69
C LEU A 24 -10.72 -30.32 -6.67
N VAL A 25 -9.48 -30.04 -6.24
CA VAL A 25 -8.28 -30.26 -7.07
C VAL A 25 -8.11 -31.74 -7.42
N ALA A 26 -8.37 -32.66 -6.49
CA ALA A 26 -8.29 -34.10 -6.75
C ALA A 26 -9.32 -34.55 -7.82
N LYS A 27 -10.52 -33.96 -7.83
CA LYS A 27 -11.52 -34.21 -8.87
C LYS A 27 -11.07 -33.73 -10.24
N TYR A 28 -10.46 -32.55 -10.34
CA TYR A 28 -9.91 -32.07 -11.60
C TYR A 28 -8.75 -32.92 -12.12
N ARG A 29 -7.85 -33.38 -11.24
CA ARG A 29 -6.75 -34.31 -11.60
C ARG A 29 -7.21 -35.66 -12.13
N SER A 30 -8.41 -36.10 -11.75
CA SER A 30 -8.98 -37.35 -12.25
C SER A 30 -9.34 -37.29 -13.74
N TYR A 31 -9.38 -36.09 -14.33
CA TYR A 31 -9.69 -35.84 -15.73
C TYR A 31 -8.46 -36.03 -16.65
N GLN A 32 -7.89 -37.24 -16.67
CA GLN A 32 -6.61 -37.58 -17.34
C GLN A 32 -6.66 -37.59 -18.88
N THR A 33 -7.84 -37.56 -19.50
CA THR A 33 -8.04 -37.66 -20.97
C THR A 33 -8.58 -36.36 -21.59
N ALA A 34 -8.24 -35.22 -21.00
CA ALA A 34 -8.77 -33.91 -21.40
C ALA A 34 -8.08 -33.32 -22.63
N GLU A 35 -8.80 -32.49 -23.39
CA GLU A 35 -8.22 -31.62 -24.41
C GLU A 35 -7.21 -30.64 -23.79
N ARG A 36 -6.22 -30.21 -24.57
CA ARG A 36 -5.10 -29.34 -24.13
C ARG A 36 -5.57 -28.09 -23.38
N ASP A 37 -6.62 -27.44 -23.85
CA ASP A 37 -7.17 -26.22 -23.22
C ASP A 37 -7.73 -26.48 -21.81
N ILE A 38 -8.33 -27.65 -21.59
CA ILE A 38 -8.89 -28.02 -20.28
C ILE A 38 -7.75 -28.31 -19.30
N LEU A 39 -6.68 -28.96 -19.76
CA LEU A 39 -5.48 -29.17 -18.95
C LEU A 39 -4.85 -27.84 -18.51
N GLU A 40 -4.79 -26.84 -19.40
CA GLU A 40 -4.31 -25.51 -19.06
C GLU A 40 -5.18 -24.83 -17.99
N LEU A 41 -6.51 -24.90 -18.13
CA LEU A 41 -7.44 -24.35 -17.14
C LEU A 41 -7.33 -25.06 -15.79
N ILE A 42 -7.18 -26.39 -15.77
CA ILE A 42 -6.95 -27.17 -14.56
C ILE A 42 -5.66 -26.71 -13.88
N LEU A 43 -4.57 -26.56 -14.62
CA LEU A 43 -3.29 -26.05 -14.07
C LEU A 43 -3.44 -24.67 -13.45
N ARG A 44 -4.21 -23.77 -14.07
CA ARG A 44 -4.49 -22.44 -13.50
C ARG A 44 -5.31 -22.53 -12.21
N VAL A 45 -6.31 -23.42 -12.14
CA VAL A 45 -7.11 -23.64 -10.92
C VAL A 45 -6.22 -24.20 -9.82
N GLU A 46 -5.34 -25.15 -10.12
CA GLU A 46 -4.37 -25.68 -9.16
C GLU A 46 -3.43 -24.60 -8.62
N HIS A 47 -2.93 -23.73 -9.49
CA HIS A 47 -2.07 -22.62 -9.10
C HIS A 47 -2.80 -21.65 -8.14
N HIS A 48 -4.02 -21.23 -8.49
CA HIS A 48 -4.81 -20.35 -7.62
C HIS A 48 -5.17 -21.03 -6.30
N TRP A 49 -5.53 -22.31 -6.34
CA TRP A 49 -5.82 -23.08 -5.13
C TRP A 49 -4.61 -23.19 -4.20
N LEU A 50 -3.41 -23.47 -4.73
CA LEU A 50 -2.18 -23.54 -3.93
C LEU A 50 -1.93 -22.22 -3.19
N LYS A 51 -2.16 -21.08 -3.85
CA LYS A 51 -2.05 -19.76 -3.24
C LYS A 51 -3.11 -19.55 -2.16
N THR A 52 -4.37 -19.87 -2.45
CA THR A 52 -5.49 -19.80 -1.49
C THR A 52 -5.23 -20.68 -0.26
N GLU A 53 -4.72 -21.90 -0.44
CA GLU A 53 -4.38 -22.81 0.66
C GLU A 53 -3.33 -22.18 1.59
N CYS A 54 -2.24 -21.63 1.04
CA CYS A 54 -1.22 -20.94 1.83
C CYS A 54 -1.80 -19.75 2.61
N GLN A 55 -2.70 -18.98 1.99
CA GLN A 55 -3.35 -17.84 2.63
C GLN A 55 -4.27 -18.27 3.79
N VAL A 56 -5.06 -19.33 3.61
CA VAL A 56 -5.96 -19.87 4.65
C VAL A 56 -5.16 -20.49 5.80
N GLU A 57 -4.09 -21.24 5.51
CA GLU A 57 -3.18 -21.80 6.52
C GLU A 57 -2.52 -20.71 7.36
N PHE A 58 -2.08 -19.64 6.72
CA PHE A 58 -1.51 -18.49 7.40
C PHE A 58 -2.53 -17.78 8.29
N LEU A 59 -3.73 -17.49 7.77
CA LEU A 59 -4.83 -16.90 8.55
C LEU A 59 -5.18 -17.75 9.78
N ARG A 60 -5.17 -19.08 9.64
CA ARG A 60 -5.36 -20.01 10.76
C ARG A 60 -4.30 -19.83 11.84
N SER A 61 -3.05 -19.65 11.44
CA SER A 61 -1.92 -19.58 12.36
C SER A 61 -1.87 -18.29 13.20
N VAL A 62 -2.47 -17.22 12.70
CA VAL A 62 -2.43 -15.89 13.32
C VAL A 62 -3.74 -15.52 14.02
N TRP A 63 -4.73 -16.42 13.98
CA TRP A 63 -6.10 -16.12 14.30
C TRP A 63 -6.27 -15.56 15.71
N SER A 64 -5.57 -16.18 16.69
CA SER A 64 -5.61 -15.79 18.10
C SER A 64 -5.14 -14.36 18.34
N ASP A 65 -4.30 -13.86 17.45
CA ASP A 65 -3.59 -12.60 17.63
C ASP A 65 -4.30 -11.45 16.87
N LEU A 66 -5.29 -11.76 16.03
CA LEU A 66 -6.15 -10.78 15.36
C LEU A 66 -7.15 -10.14 16.34
N GLY A 67 -7.41 -8.84 16.19
CA GLY A 67 -8.46 -8.15 16.94
C GLY A 67 -9.87 -8.69 16.62
N GLU A 68 -10.81 -8.61 17.56
CA GLU A 68 -12.14 -9.23 17.48
C GLU A 68 -12.93 -8.84 16.21
N HIS A 69 -12.89 -7.56 15.81
CA HIS A 69 -13.55 -7.08 14.60
C HIS A 69 -12.98 -7.73 13.32
N LEU A 70 -11.64 -7.87 13.26
CA LEU A 70 -10.95 -8.52 12.14
C LEU A 70 -11.28 -10.00 12.10
N GLN A 71 -11.34 -10.68 13.24
CA GLN A 71 -11.77 -12.08 13.31
C GLN A 71 -13.18 -12.28 12.72
N VAL A 72 -14.13 -11.41 13.04
CA VAL A 72 -15.50 -11.49 12.49
C VAL A 72 -15.50 -11.30 10.96
N HIS A 73 -14.75 -10.30 10.47
CA HIS A 73 -14.66 -10.02 9.05
C HIS A 73 -14.00 -11.17 8.27
N GLN A 74 -12.85 -11.65 8.74
CA GLN A 74 -12.11 -12.76 8.12
C GLN A 74 -12.91 -14.08 8.13
N ASN A 75 -13.71 -14.34 9.17
CA ASN A 75 -14.61 -15.49 9.21
C ASN A 75 -15.69 -15.41 8.12
N SER A 76 -16.23 -14.20 7.90
CA SER A 76 -17.21 -13.96 6.83
C SER A 76 -16.62 -14.22 5.45
N ILE A 77 -15.37 -13.79 5.21
CA ILE A 77 -14.61 -14.05 3.98
C ILE A 77 -14.36 -15.55 3.80
N LEU A 78 -13.93 -16.27 4.84
CA LEU A 78 -13.72 -17.73 4.78
C LEU A 78 -15.02 -18.49 4.48
N ARG A 79 -16.16 -18.04 5.03
CA ARG A 79 -17.47 -18.63 4.73
C ARG A 79 -17.84 -18.48 3.25
N VAL A 80 -17.57 -17.32 2.65
CA VAL A 80 -17.80 -17.11 1.21
C VAL A 80 -16.94 -18.05 0.37
N LEU A 81 -15.66 -18.23 0.73
CA LEU A 81 -14.79 -19.20 0.06
C LEU A 81 -15.36 -20.61 0.13
N TYR A 82 -15.72 -21.05 1.34
CA TYR A 82 -16.28 -22.37 1.58
C TYR A 82 -17.52 -22.61 0.71
N LEU A 83 -18.45 -21.65 0.68
CA LEU A 83 -19.67 -21.75 -0.13
C LEU A 83 -19.36 -21.88 -1.61
N LYS A 84 -18.46 -21.04 -2.15
CA LYS A 84 -18.07 -21.06 -3.57
C LYS A 84 -17.37 -22.37 -3.98
N ILE A 85 -16.45 -22.86 -3.14
CA ILE A 85 -15.77 -24.15 -3.38
C ILE A 85 -16.78 -25.29 -3.33
N ASN A 86 -17.68 -25.29 -2.35
CA ASN A 86 -18.67 -26.35 -2.18
C ASN A 86 -19.68 -26.37 -3.34
N GLU A 87 -20.17 -25.22 -3.77
CA GLU A 87 -21.04 -25.09 -4.95
C GLU A 87 -20.35 -25.64 -6.21
N THR A 88 -19.09 -25.26 -6.43
CA THR A 88 -18.29 -25.77 -7.56
C THR A 88 -18.10 -27.29 -7.47
N THR A 89 -17.79 -27.79 -6.26
CA THR A 89 -17.58 -29.22 -6.02
C THR A 89 -18.84 -30.03 -6.33
N LEU A 90 -20.02 -29.53 -5.95
CA LEU A 90 -21.31 -30.13 -6.25
C LEU A 90 -21.63 -30.10 -7.75
N LEU A 91 -21.35 -28.98 -8.43
CA LEU A 91 -21.52 -28.88 -9.89
C LEU A 91 -20.65 -29.90 -10.62
N ILE A 92 -19.42 -30.11 -10.16
CA ILE A 92 -18.54 -31.14 -10.73
C ILE A 92 -19.07 -32.54 -10.44
N ASP A 93 -19.60 -32.81 -9.25
CA ASP A 93 -20.21 -34.12 -8.95
C ASP A 93 -21.44 -34.39 -9.81
N GLN A 94 -22.24 -33.37 -10.09
CA GLN A 94 -23.37 -33.47 -11.02
C GLN A 94 -22.91 -33.71 -12.47
N ILE A 95 -21.77 -33.16 -12.86
CA ILE A 95 -21.19 -33.35 -14.20
C ILE A 95 -20.53 -34.73 -14.30
N ILE A 96 -19.73 -35.13 -13.32
CA ILE A 96 -18.88 -36.33 -13.36
C ILE A 96 -19.65 -37.60 -12.92
N GLY A 97 -20.76 -37.45 -12.22
CA GLY A 97 -21.48 -38.57 -11.58
C GLY A 97 -20.85 -38.93 -10.24
N ASN A 98 -21.69 -39.31 -9.27
CA ASN A 98 -21.23 -39.78 -7.97
C ASN A 98 -20.49 -41.12 -8.13
N LYS A 99 -19.46 -41.36 -7.31
CA LYS A 99 -18.74 -42.64 -7.26
C LYS A 99 -19.62 -43.87 -6.94
N ASP A 100 -20.85 -43.66 -6.48
CA ASP A 100 -21.81 -44.72 -6.14
C ASP A 100 -22.72 -45.14 -7.31
N ASP A 101 -22.77 -44.36 -8.39
CA ASP A 101 -23.35 -44.81 -9.65
C ASP A 101 -22.22 -45.33 -10.54
N ASP A 102 -22.35 -46.58 -10.98
CA ASP A 102 -21.36 -47.36 -11.75
C ASP A 102 -21.18 -46.84 -13.21
N VAL A 103 -21.26 -45.52 -13.40
CA VAL A 103 -21.05 -44.82 -14.65
C VAL A 103 -19.68 -44.17 -14.58
N SER A 104 -18.64 -44.98 -14.81
CA SER A 104 -17.28 -44.47 -14.96
C SER A 104 -17.24 -43.35 -16.02
N VAL A 105 -16.34 -42.36 -15.85
CA VAL A 105 -16.08 -41.32 -16.87
C VAL A 105 -15.81 -41.93 -18.26
N GLN A 106 -15.33 -43.19 -18.31
CA GLN A 106 -15.19 -43.96 -19.54
C GLN A 106 -16.53 -44.31 -20.21
N SER A 107 -17.61 -44.63 -19.48
CA SER A 107 -18.90 -45.00 -20.07
C SER A 107 -19.62 -43.82 -20.74
N VAL A 108 -19.51 -42.62 -20.18
CA VAL A 108 -20.00 -41.36 -20.81
C VAL A 108 -19.20 -41.04 -22.08
N LEU A 109 -17.92 -41.43 -22.13
CA LEU A 109 -17.06 -41.23 -23.29
C LEU A 109 -17.20 -42.32 -24.37
N THR A 110 -17.83 -43.47 -24.07
CA THR A 110 -17.93 -44.61 -25.00
C THR A 110 -19.29 -44.77 -25.68
N GLU A 111 -20.42 -44.38 -25.05
CA GLU A 111 -21.75 -44.56 -25.67
C GLU A 111 -22.33 -43.27 -26.29
N ASN A 112 -22.21 -43.19 -27.62
CA ASN A 112 -22.90 -42.28 -28.55
C ASN A 112 -22.57 -40.77 -28.48
N GLY A 113 -21.72 -40.35 -29.43
CA GLY A 113 -21.81 -39.05 -30.11
C GLY A 113 -20.77 -38.01 -29.71
N HIS A 114 -19.93 -37.58 -30.67
CA HIS A 114 -19.05 -36.41 -30.57
C HIS A 114 -19.76 -35.16 -29.99
N TYR A 115 -21.08 -35.03 -30.21
CA TYR A 115 -21.93 -33.97 -29.66
C TYR A 115 -22.04 -33.99 -28.12
N ARG A 116 -22.14 -35.17 -27.49
CA ARG A 116 -22.19 -35.29 -26.03
C ARG A 116 -20.83 -34.97 -25.41
N LYS A 117 -19.72 -35.39 -26.04
CA LYS A 117 -18.35 -35.01 -25.64
C LYS A 117 -18.12 -33.51 -25.71
N GLY A 118 -18.53 -32.85 -26.79
CA GLY A 118 -18.38 -31.40 -26.95
C GLY A 118 -19.21 -30.61 -25.94
N LYS A 119 -20.48 -30.99 -25.71
CA LYS A 119 -21.34 -30.36 -24.70
C LYS A 119 -20.80 -30.55 -23.27
N PHE A 120 -20.26 -31.72 -22.98
CA PHE A 120 -19.65 -32.04 -21.69
C PHE A 120 -18.36 -31.25 -21.44
N ALA A 121 -17.48 -31.19 -22.45
CA ALA A 121 -16.25 -30.41 -22.41
C ALA A 121 -16.53 -28.91 -22.22
N LEU A 122 -17.57 -28.37 -22.87
CA LEU A 122 -18.03 -26.99 -22.67
C LEU A 122 -18.50 -26.74 -21.23
N MET A 123 -19.32 -27.63 -20.66
CA MET A 123 -19.78 -27.51 -19.27
C MET A 123 -18.62 -27.53 -18.26
N ILE A 124 -17.60 -28.37 -18.49
CA ILE A 124 -16.39 -28.38 -17.66
C ILE A 124 -15.58 -27.10 -17.84
N LYS A 125 -15.40 -26.62 -19.08
CA LYS A 125 -14.72 -25.35 -19.35
C LYS A 125 -15.42 -24.20 -18.63
N ASP A 126 -16.74 -24.09 -18.71
CA ASP A 126 -17.52 -23.04 -18.02
C ASP A 126 -17.37 -23.13 -16.50
N CYS A 127 -17.41 -24.35 -15.96
CA CYS A 127 -17.17 -24.60 -14.54
C CYS A 127 -15.78 -24.14 -14.09
N LEU A 128 -14.72 -24.51 -14.83
CA LEU A 128 -13.34 -24.11 -14.55
C LEU A 128 -13.15 -22.59 -14.58
N HIS A 129 -13.74 -21.90 -15.57
CA HIS A 129 -13.69 -20.44 -15.64
C HIS A 129 -14.42 -19.79 -14.46
N LYS A 130 -15.58 -20.32 -14.07
CA LYS A 130 -16.29 -19.86 -12.89
C LYS A 130 -15.43 -20.02 -11.63
N THR A 131 -14.79 -21.18 -11.45
CA THR A 131 -13.89 -21.44 -10.31
C THR A 131 -12.70 -20.50 -10.29
N LEU A 132 -12.07 -20.24 -11.45
CA LEU A 132 -10.96 -19.30 -11.57
C LEU A 132 -11.37 -17.89 -11.14
N ASN A 133 -12.49 -17.39 -11.68
CA ASN A 133 -13.00 -16.08 -11.31
C ASN A 133 -13.38 -16.03 -9.82
N ASP A 134 -14.04 -17.07 -9.31
CA ASP A 134 -14.44 -17.15 -7.91
C ASP A 134 -13.25 -17.15 -6.94
N LEU A 135 -12.18 -17.88 -7.27
CA LEU A 135 -10.94 -17.89 -6.50
C LEU A 135 -10.21 -16.55 -6.62
N ALA A 136 -10.12 -15.96 -7.81
CA ALA A 136 -9.46 -14.67 -8.03
C ALA A 136 -10.17 -13.55 -7.27
N THR A 137 -11.49 -13.41 -7.42
CA THR A 137 -12.29 -12.42 -6.67
C THR A 137 -12.19 -12.65 -5.16
N TRP A 138 -12.14 -13.90 -4.70
CA TRP A 138 -11.94 -14.17 -3.28
C TRP A 138 -10.55 -13.76 -2.79
N GLN A 139 -9.51 -14.03 -3.58
CA GLN A 139 -8.14 -13.61 -3.26
C GLN A 139 -8.02 -12.07 -3.18
N GLU A 140 -8.70 -11.34 -4.07
CA GLU A 140 -8.79 -9.88 -4.01
C GLU A 140 -9.51 -9.39 -2.74
N MET A 141 -10.57 -10.08 -2.30
CA MET A 141 -11.26 -9.74 -1.04
C MET A 141 -10.40 -10.02 0.21
N LEU A 142 -9.44 -10.95 0.12
CA LEU A 142 -8.56 -11.30 1.22
C LEU A 142 -7.33 -10.37 1.32
N ASP A 143 -6.80 -9.91 0.19
CA ASP A 143 -5.65 -9.01 0.11
C ASP A 143 -6.12 -7.55 0.13
N PRO A 144 -6.26 -6.94 1.33
CA PRO A 144 -5.15 -6.17 1.93
C PRO A 144 -4.81 -6.55 3.39
N SER A 145 -5.22 -7.72 3.85
CA SER A 145 -5.14 -8.12 5.27
C SER A 145 -3.73 -8.47 5.76
N TRP A 146 -2.84 -8.88 4.86
CA TRP A 146 -1.45 -9.26 5.17
C TRP A 146 -0.63 -8.08 5.71
N PHE A 147 -0.95 -6.86 5.29
CA PHE A 147 -0.39 -5.62 5.78
C PHE A 147 -0.62 -5.38 7.26
N LEU A 148 -1.83 -5.72 7.72
CA LEU A 148 -2.25 -5.60 9.11
C LEU A 148 -1.63 -6.71 9.95
N MET A 149 -1.44 -7.88 9.34
CA MET A 149 -0.75 -9.01 9.95
C MET A 149 0.75 -8.81 10.13
N THR A 150 1.38 -7.83 9.48
CA THR A 150 2.74 -7.36 9.78
C THR A 150 2.88 -6.83 11.21
N ARG A 151 1.77 -6.45 11.86
CA ARG A 151 1.76 -5.82 13.19
C ARG A 151 1.21 -6.67 14.32
N VAL A 152 0.54 -7.76 13.98
CA VAL A 152 -0.02 -8.68 14.96
C VAL A 152 1.14 -9.30 15.73
N SER A 153 1.37 -8.90 16.98
CA SER A 153 2.53 -9.34 17.77
C SER A 153 2.30 -10.75 18.30
N GLY A 154 2.77 -11.77 17.58
CA GLY A 154 2.73 -13.16 18.03
C GLY A 154 3.96 -13.92 17.55
N THR A 155 4.57 -14.72 18.44
CA THR A 155 5.68 -15.62 18.13
C THR A 155 5.28 -16.72 17.14
N ALA A 156 3.98 -17.02 17.06
CA ALA A 156 3.41 -17.98 16.11
C ALA A 156 3.51 -17.51 14.65
N ILE A 157 3.39 -16.19 14.41
CA ILE A 157 3.49 -15.60 13.07
C ILE A 157 4.90 -15.77 12.51
N ASP A 158 5.92 -15.54 13.32
CA ASP A 158 7.31 -15.59 12.86
C ASP A 158 7.76 -17.03 12.59
N GLN A 159 7.31 -17.99 13.41
CA GLN A 159 7.51 -19.41 13.18
C GLN A 159 6.87 -19.88 11.87
N GLN A 160 5.75 -19.27 11.48
CA GLN A 160 5.04 -19.59 10.23
C GLN A 160 5.66 -18.95 9.00
N LEU A 161 6.15 -17.72 9.12
CA LEU A 161 6.92 -17.04 8.07
C LEU A 161 8.30 -17.71 7.82
N THR A 162 8.78 -18.57 8.73
CA THR A 162 9.93 -19.47 8.49
C THR A 162 9.61 -20.72 7.67
N PHE A 163 8.34 -21.10 7.48
CA PHE A 163 8.04 -22.32 6.71
C PHE A 163 8.29 -22.14 5.20
N PRO A 164 8.75 -23.19 4.49
CA PRO A 164 9.05 -23.16 3.05
C PRO A 164 7.87 -22.81 2.13
N ASN A 165 6.63 -22.93 2.62
CA ASN A 165 5.42 -22.65 1.84
C ASN A 165 5.02 -21.17 1.89
N ALA A 166 5.23 -20.47 3.02
CA ALA A 166 4.96 -19.04 3.17
C ALA A 166 5.99 -18.17 2.40
N THR A 167 7.22 -18.67 2.25
CA THR A 167 8.31 -18.03 1.48
C THR A 167 8.07 -18.01 -0.03
N ARG A 168 7.01 -18.65 -0.53
CA ARG A 168 6.62 -18.56 -1.95
C ARG A 168 5.85 -17.28 -2.30
N LEU A 169 5.41 -16.50 -1.32
CA LEU A 169 4.80 -15.17 -1.50
C LEU A 169 5.87 -14.09 -1.25
N SER A 170 6.16 -13.22 -2.24
CA SER A 170 7.18 -12.14 -2.07
C SER A 170 6.81 -11.18 -0.94
N SER A 171 5.52 -10.91 -0.78
CA SER A 171 4.95 -10.07 0.28
C SER A 171 5.17 -10.66 1.67
N ALA A 172 4.99 -11.98 1.88
CA ALA A 172 5.21 -12.63 3.17
C ALA A 172 6.69 -12.64 3.59
N THR A 173 7.60 -12.84 2.64
CA THR A 173 9.05 -12.77 2.88
C THR A 173 9.49 -11.36 3.26
N THR A 174 8.91 -10.36 2.60
CA THR A 174 9.12 -8.94 2.91
C THR A 174 8.60 -8.62 4.33
N VAL A 175 7.36 -9.00 4.64
CA VAL A 175 6.74 -8.81 5.96
C VAL A 175 7.58 -9.43 7.07
N LYS A 176 8.09 -10.65 6.86
CA LYS A 176 9.01 -11.29 7.80
C LYS A 176 10.31 -10.49 7.97
N GLY A 177 10.96 -10.10 6.87
CA GLY A 177 12.21 -9.36 6.91
C GLY A 177 12.10 -8.02 7.63
N ILE A 178 10.94 -7.36 7.53
CA ILE A 178 10.59 -6.12 8.24
C ILE A 178 10.35 -6.40 9.73
N ARG A 179 9.58 -7.45 10.06
CA ARG A 179 9.27 -7.83 11.44
C ARG A 179 10.49 -8.28 12.22
N ASP A 180 11.38 -9.04 11.59
CA ASP A 180 12.65 -9.46 12.17
C ASP A 180 13.49 -8.21 12.50
N GLU A 181 13.50 -7.20 11.63
CA GLU A 181 14.26 -5.96 11.84
C GLU A 181 13.67 -5.04 12.92
N LEU A 182 12.34 -4.89 12.97
CA LEU A 182 11.66 -4.14 14.03
C LEU A 182 11.95 -4.74 15.42
N ARG A 183 12.27 -6.04 15.49
CA ARG A 183 12.61 -6.76 16.72
C ARG A 183 14.11 -6.79 17.05
N THR A 184 14.99 -6.79 16.05
CA THR A 184 16.47 -6.79 16.25
C THR A 184 17.06 -5.45 16.65
N THR A 185 16.23 -4.46 17.02
CA THR A 185 16.60 -3.11 17.49
C THR A 185 17.62 -3.05 18.64
N ASN A 186 18.02 -4.20 19.20
CA ASN A 186 18.99 -4.31 20.29
C ASN A 186 20.31 -5.04 20.00
N ASN A 187 20.58 -5.69 18.85
CA ASN A 187 21.83 -6.47 18.78
C ASN A 187 22.63 -6.69 17.47
N ASP A 188 22.27 -6.15 16.31
CA ASP A 188 23.10 -6.33 15.10
C ASP A 188 23.74 -5.03 14.57
N GLN A 189 25.00 -4.83 14.94
CA GLN A 189 25.90 -3.79 14.39
C GLN A 189 26.62 -4.22 13.09
N ASN A 190 26.38 -5.42 12.56
CA ASN A 190 27.30 -6.04 11.60
C ASN A 190 27.02 -5.84 10.10
N GLU A 191 25.89 -5.27 9.69
CA GLU A 191 25.70 -4.82 8.30
C GLU A 191 25.63 -3.29 8.22
N SER A 192 26.67 -2.68 7.63
CA SER A 192 26.73 -1.24 7.42
C SER A 192 25.86 -0.85 6.22
N ILE A 193 24.66 -0.34 6.50
CA ILE A 193 23.80 0.34 5.50
C ILE A 193 24.42 1.60 4.90
N PHE A 194 25.50 2.11 5.51
CA PHE A 194 26.16 3.32 5.09
C PHE A 194 27.12 3.00 3.95
N ILE A 195 26.93 3.68 2.83
CA ILE A 195 27.77 3.52 1.64
C ILE A 195 28.64 4.76 1.47
N ALA A 196 29.79 4.58 0.83
CA ALA A 196 30.75 5.63 0.63
C ALA A 196 30.32 6.60 -0.48
N VAL A 197 30.64 7.89 -0.31
CA VAL A 197 30.22 8.99 -1.21
C VAL A 197 30.72 8.78 -2.65
N ASP A 198 31.87 8.14 -2.81
CA ASP A 198 32.52 7.81 -4.09
C ASP A 198 31.77 6.75 -4.91
N THR A 199 30.74 6.12 -4.34
CA THR A 199 29.95 5.10 -5.05
C THR A 199 29.07 5.69 -6.15
N LEU A 200 28.69 6.97 -6.05
CA LEU A 200 27.79 7.65 -7.00
C LEU A 200 28.53 8.55 -7.97
N ALA A 201 28.06 8.64 -9.21
CA ALA A 201 28.62 9.55 -10.20
C ALA A 201 28.45 11.03 -9.74
N PRO A 202 29.42 11.90 -10.03
CA PRO A 202 29.36 13.31 -9.64
C PRO A 202 28.27 14.08 -10.41
N GLY A 203 27.93 13.64 -11.63
CA GLY A 203 26.84 14.22 -12.42
C GLY A 203 25.48 13.79 -11.87
N ARG A 204 24.70 14.75 -11.37
CA ARG A 204 23.34 14.54 -10.87
C ARG A 204 22.34 15.30 -11.74
N ASN A 205 21.24 14.64 -12.08
CA ASN A 205 20.12 15.24 -12.80
C ASN A 205 19.03 15.60 -11.79
N SER A 206 18.61 16.86 -11.78
CA SER A 206 17.48 17.32 -10.97
C SER A 206 16.18 16.79 -11.55
N ILE A 207 15.28 16.33 -10.67
CA ILE A 207 13.91 16.01 -11.05
C ILE A 207 13.06 17.27 -10.80
N PRO A 208 12.37 17.81 -11.82
CA PRO A 208 11.58 19.02 -11.66
C PRO A 208 10.58 18.92 -10.50
N PHE A 209 10.49 20.00 -9.72
CA PHE A 209 9.65 20.10 -8.53
C PHE A 209 9.88 19.01 -7.48
N SER A 210 11.03 18.34 -7.44
CA SER A 210 11.40 17.41 -6.37
C SER A 210 12.76 17.76 -5.77
N PHE A 211 12.93 17.45 -4.49
CA PHE A 211 14.25 17.52 -3.84
C PHE A 211 15.12 16.32 -4.19
N SER A 212 14.51 15.22 -4.63
CA SER A 212 15.22 14.03 -5.07
C SER A 212 15.88 14.27 -6.42
N GLN A 213 17.01 13.62 -6.60
CA GLN A 213 17.83 13.71 -7.81
C GLN A 213 18.02 12.31 -8.39
N SER A 214 18.41 12.21 -9.65
CA SER A 214 18.86 10.95 -10.24
C SER A 214 20.32 11.01 -10.63
N CYS A 215 21.05 9.93 -10.44
CA CYS A 215 22.43 9.80 -10.89
C CYS A 215 22.76 8.35 -11.21
N HIS A 216 23.89 8.11 -11.87
CA HIS A 216 24.38 6.76 -12.12
C HIS A 216 25.25 6.26 -10.97
N ASP A 217 25.13 4.98 -10.63
CA ASP A 217 26.08 4.28 -9.77
C ASP A 217 27.40 4.09 -10.53
N GLN A 218 28.55 4.40 -9.92
CA GLN A 218 29.85 4.30 -10.61
C GLN A 218 30.25 2.85 -10.90
N ARG A 219 29.76 1.89 -10.10
CA ARG A 219 30.18 0.48 -10.20
C ARG A 219 29.29 -0.29 -11.16
N SER A 220 27.97 -0.11 -11.06
CA SER A 220 27.01 -0.84 -11.89
C SER A 220 26.52 -0.06 -13.11
N ALA A 221 26.77 1.25 -13.18
CA ALA A 221 26.21 2.17 -14.18
C ALA A 221 24.68 2.28 -14.15
N ASP A 222 24.01 1.68 -13.17
CA ASP A 222 22.55 1.76 -13.02
C ASP A 222 22.11 3.16 -12.62
N LEU A 223 20.94 3.58 -13.11
CA LEU A 223 20.30 4.81 -12.66
C LEU A 223 19.68 4.58 -11.27
N VAL A 224 20.01 5.47 -10.34
CA VAL A 224 19.51 5.46 -8.96
C VAL A 224 18.87 6.79 -8.61
N ILE A 225 17.92 6.77 -7.67
CA ILE A 225 17.37 7.98 -7.07
C ILE A 225 18.13 8.29 -5.79
N VAL A 226 18.55 9.54 -5.64
CA VAL A 226 19.20 10.08 -4.46
C VAL A 226 18.24 11.05 -3.80
N ASP A 227 17.85 10.73 -2.57
CA ASP A 227 16.88 11.51 -1.83
C ASP A 227 17.55 12.16 -0.62
N PRO A 228 17.61 13.51 -0.56
CA PRO A 228 18.29 14.20 0.51
C PRO A 228 17.47 14.18 1.80
N PHE A 229 18.16 13.93 2.89
CA PHE A 229 17.62 13.93 4.24
C PHE A 229 18.37 14.96 5.09
N SER A 230 17.72 16.10 5.32
CA SER A 230 18.34 17.23 6.02
C SER A 230 18.38 16.99 7.53
N CYS A 231 19.48 17.41 8.16
CA CYS A 231 19.63 17.42 9.62
C CYS A 231 19.76 18.87 10.09
N ASP A 232 18.94 19.29 11.04
CA ASP A 232 19.06 20.62 11.66
C ASP A 232 20.19 20.61 12.71
N ALA A 233 20.79 21.77 12.99
CA ALA A 233 21.89 21.92 13.94
C ALA A 233 21.58 21.46 15.39
N LEU A 234 20.30 21.37 15.76
CA LEU A 234 19.84 20.95 17.08
C LEU A 234 19.58 19.44 17.19
N THR A 235 19.71 18.69 16.09
CA THR A 235 19.24 17.31 16.04
C THR A 235 20.17 16.35 16.78
N ASP A 236 19.65 15.49 17.67
CA ASP A 236 20.43 14.38 18.24
C ASP A 236 20.88 13.41 17.13
N VAL A 237 22.16 13.55 16.74
CA VAL A 237 22.81 12.77 15.69
C VAL A 237 22.74 11.27 15.96
N GLY A 238 22.81 10.83 17.23
CA GLY A 238 22.74 9.42 17.60
C GLY A 238 21.37 8.83 17.31
N ALA A 239 20.32 9.50 17.77
CA ALA A 239 18.94 9.11 17.49
C ALA A 239 18.62 9.17 15.99
N VAL A 240 19.08 10.19 15.27
CA VAL A 240 18.88 10.31 13.80
C VAL A 240 19.51 9.17 13.04
N THR A 241 20.76 8.88 13.34
CA THR A 241 21.49 7.80 12.68
C THR A 241 20.80 6.45 12.94
N LYS A 242 20.21 6.25 14.14
CA LYS A 242 19.44 5.06 14.47
C LYS A 242 18.15 4.96 13.64
N ASP A 243 17.36 6.02 13.58
CA ASP A 243 16.09 6.02 12.84
C ASP A 243 16.30 5.81 11.34
N ILE A 244 17.27 6.51 10.76
CA ILE A 244 17.68 6.35 9.35
C ILE A 244 18.12 4.92 9.10
N ARG A 245 18.87 4.32 10.03
CA ARG A 245 19.29 2.93 9.92
C ARG A 245 18.12 1.97 9.89
N ASN A 246 17.17 2.14 10.81
CA ASN A 246 16.00 1.29 10.86
C ASN A 246 15.16 1.44 9.59
N LEU A 247 14.93 2.67 9.13
CA LEU A 247 14.16 2.94 7.92
C LEU A 247 14.85 2.34 6.67
N ALA A 248 16.15 2.56 6.51
CA ALA A 248 16.90 2.03 5.37
C ALA A 248 16.87 0.49 5.32
N ARG A 249 16.95 -0.19 6.47
CA ARG A 249 16.88 -1.65 6.54
C ARG A 249 15.49 -2.20 6.25
N VAL A 250 14.44 -1.50 6.65
CA VAL A 250 13.07 -1.83 6.27
C VAL A 250 12.91 -1.67 4.76
N LEU A 251 13.35 -0.54 4.22
CA LEU A 251 13.26 -0.25 2.78
C LEU A 251 14.22 -1.07 1.91
N SER A 252 15.26 -1.71 2.44
CA SER A 252 16.13 -2.57 1.61
C SER A 252 15.49 -3.91 1.27
N LYS A 253 14.52 -4.36 2.08
CA LYS A 253 13.87 -5.69 1.95
C LYS A 253 12.53 -5.65 1.23
N ILE A 254 12.06 -4.48 0.80
CA ILE A 254 10.74 -4.34 0.17
C ILE A 254 10.74 -4.72 -1.31
N ASP A 255 9.60 -5.25 -1.76
CA ASP A 255 9.25 -5.40 -3.17
C ASP A 255 8.63 -4.10 -3.73
N PRO A 256 9.35 -3.30 -4.54
CA PRO A 256 8.94 -1.94 -4.84
C PRO A 256 7.56 -1.82 -5.50
N LEU A 257 7.20 -2.77 -6.37
CA LEU A 257 5.94 -2.72 -7.12
C LEU A 257 4.74 -3.10 -6.26
N VAL A 258 4.94 -3.92 -5.23
CA VAL A 258 3.88 -4.32 -4.29
C VAL A 258 3.61 -3.19 -3.30
N PHE A 259 4.66 -2.49 -2.86
CA PHE A 259 4.59 -1.55 -1.75
C PHE A 259 4.52 -0.07 -2.18
N GLY A 260 4.78 0.25 -3.45
CA GLY A 260 4.86 1.64 -3.94
C GLY A 260 5.97 2.44 -3.23
N LEU A 261 7.06 1.74 -2.87
CA LEU A 261 8.21 2.30 -2.18
C LEU A 261 9.49 1.78 -2.83
N LEU A 262 10.48 2.64 -3.04
CA LEU A 262 11.71 2.20 -3.71
C LEU A 262 12.61 1.41 -2.75
N SER A 263 13.27 0.38 -3.27
CA SER A 263 14.21 -0.43 -2.48
C SER A 263 15.46 0.40 -2.15
N CYS A 264 15.77 0.53 -0.86
CA CYS A 264 16.92 1.26 -0.36
C CYS A 264 18.20 0.42 -0.52
N ARG A 265 19.15 0.92 -1.33
CA ARG A 265 20.47 0.31 -1.50
C ARG A 265 21.43 0.68 -0.37
N GLY A 266 21.23 1.85 0.23
CA GLY A 266 22.04 2.34 1.34
C GLY A 266 21.84 3.82 1.60
N VAL A 267 22.61 4.34 2.54
CA VAL A 267 22.56 5.75 2.95
C VAL A 267 23.96 6.34 2.91
N ILE A 268 24.11 7.52 2.31
CA ILE A 268 25.35 8.29 2.34
C ILE A 268 25.28 9.29 3.50
N LYS A 269 26.37 9.38 4.26
CA LYS A 269 26.51 10.34 5.37
C LYS A 269 27.50 11.44 4.97
N TYR A 270 27.07 12.68 5.00
CA TYR A 270 27.94 13.84 4.76
C TYR A 270 28.31 14.52 6.08
N THR A 271 29.59 14.83 6.23
CA THR A 271 30.12 15.62 7.34
C THR A 271 30.70 16.92 6.81
N ASP A 272 30.45 18.01 7.52
CA ASP A 272 31.05 19.32 7.24
C ASP A 272 32.55 19.31 7.57
N ALA A 273 33.25 20.39 7.22
CA ALA A 273 34.68 20.56 7.44
C ALA A 273 35.09 20.41 8.93
N ASP A 274 34.20 20.76 9.86
CA ASP A 274 34.40 20.64 11.30
C ASP A 274 34.11 19.22 11.84
N GLY A 275 33.82 18.25 10.96
CA GLY A 275 33.47 16.88 11.32
C GLY A 275 32.05 16.70 11.84
N ALA A 276 31.26 17.78 11.90
CA ALA A 276 29.85 17.74 12.25
C ALA A 276 29.03 17.08 11.12
N LEU A 277 27.99 16.34 11.48
CA LEU A 277 27.08 15.74 10.52
C LEU A 277 26.24 16.84 9.84
N SER A 278 26.29 16.88 8.50
CA SER A 278 25.62 17.88 7.68
C SER A 278 24.25 17.39 7.18
N ARG A 279 24.25 16.23 6.49
CA ARG A 279 23.07 15.65 5.87
C ARG A 279 23.26 14.16 5.59
N PHE A 280 22.16 13.47 5.39
CA PHE A 280 22.16 12.13 4.81
C PHE A 280 21.54 12.16 3.42
N GLU A 281 21.83 11.14 2.63
CA GLU A 281 21.15 10.91 1.35
C GLU A 281 20.78 9.43 1.28
N PHE A 282 19.50 9.13 1.08
CA PHE A 282 19.05 7.79 0.76
C PHE A 282 19.34 7.50 -0.71
N VAL A 283 19.84 6.30 -0.98
CA VAL A 283 20.07 5.82 -2.34
C VAL A 283 19.09 4.70 -2.63
N PHE A 284 18.22 4.93 -3.60
CA PHE A 284 17.14 4.05 -3.98
C PHE A 284 17.37 3.44 -5.37
N SER A 285 17.12 2.15 -5.48
CA SER A 285 17.22 1.42 -6.75
C SER A 285 15.92 1.59 -7.54
N ILE A 286 16.04 1.87 -8.84
CA ILE A 286 14.90 1.92 -9.75
C ILE A 286 14.65 0.49 -10.27
N PRO A 287 13.41 -0.03 -10.18
CA PRO A 287 13.08 -1.33 -10.76
C PRO A 287 13.40 -1.38 -12.27
N PRO A 288 13.97 -2.47 -12.81
CA PRO A 288 14.45 -2.51 -14.21
C PRO A 288 13.39 -2.24 -15.29
N SER A 289 12.11 -2.48 -14.98
CA SER A 289 10.97 -2.21 -15.87
C SER A 289 10.52 -0.74 -15.86
N LEU A 290 11.07 0.09 -14.99
CA LEU A 290 10.64 1.46 -14.75
C LEU A 290 11.68 2.46 -15.22
N ARG A 291 11.20 3.58 -15.78
CA ARG A 291 12.03 4.62 -16.40
C ARG A 291 11.41 6.00 -16.18
N ASN A 292 12.15 7.04 -16.53
CA ASN A 292 11.69 8.43 -16.58
C ASN A 292 11.00 8.91 -15.28
N PRO A 293 11.75 9.05 -14.17
CA PRO A 293 11.19 9.57 -12.93
C PRO A 293 10.71 11.02 -13.12
N SER A 294 9.43 11.27 -12.85
CA SER A 294 8.85 12.61 -12.81
C SER A 294 8.12 12.81 -11.48
N SER A 295 8.19 14.00 -10.89
CA SER A 295 7.35 14.28 -9.73
C SER A 295 5.88 14.35 -10.12
N LEU A 296 4.98 13.96 -9.22
CA LEU A 296 3.54 14.11 -9.43
C LEU A 296 3.18 15.58 -9.67
N ARG A 297 3.89 16.53 -9.03
CA ARG A 297 3.73 17.96 -9.31
C ARG A 297 3.96 18.28 -10.79
N SER A 298 5.03 17.76 -11.40
CA SER A 298 5.33 17.99 -12.82
C SER A 298 4.18 17.51 -13.70
N ILE A 299 3.70 16.29 -13.43
CA ILE A 299 2.63 15.65 -14.20
C ILE A 299 1.31 16.45 -14.09
N LEU A 300 0.97 16.93 -12.89
CA LEU A 300 -0.24 17.73 -12.66
C LEU A 300 -0.15 19.14 -13.26
N VAL A 301 1.05 19.71 -13.42
CA VAL A 301 1.27 21.03 -14.01
C VAL A 301 1.29 20.98 -15.54
N GLU A 302 1.72 19.87 -16.14
CA GLU A 302 1.71 19.70 -17.59
C GLU A 302 0.29 19.69 -18.22
N GLU A 303 -0.77 19.62 -17.40
CA GLU A 303 -2.19 19.74 -17.78
C GLU A 303 -2.58 18.96 -19.06
N ARG A 304 -2.05 17.74 -19.24
CA ARG A 304 -2.54 16.81 -20.27
C ARG A 304 -3.85 16.20 -19.77
N ASP A 305 -4.98 16.70 -20.29
CA ASP A 305 -6.33 16.33 -19.83
C ASP A 305 -6.84 15.01 -20.44
N ASP A 306 -5.93 14.15 -20.92
CA ASP A 306 -6.23 12.92 -21.68
C ASP A 306 -6.15 11.63 -20.83
N HIS A 307 -5.82 11.72 -19.55
CA HIS A 307 -5.71 10.54 -18.69
C HIS A 307 -7.07 9.99 -18.28
N ALA A 308 -7.26 8.67 -18.48
CA ALA A 308 -8.50 7.99 -18.19
C ALA A 308 -8.79 7.98 -16.68
N PHE A 309 -10.08 7.91 -16.33
CA PHE A 309 -10.54 7.81 -14.95
C PHE A 309 -9.85 6.67 -14.17
N ASN A 310 -9.73 5.48 -14.79
CA ASN A 310 -9.12 4.32 -14.15
C ASN A 310 -7.64 4.55 -13.83
N ASP A 311 -6.89 5.24 -14.71
CA ASP A 311 -5.47 5.52 -14.46
C ASP A 311 -5.31 6.40 -13.21
N ARG A 312 -6.17 7.42 -13.05
CA ARG A 312 -6.17 8.31 -11.88
C ARG A 312 -6.54 7.55 -10.61
N LEU A 313 -7.51 6.65 -10.71
CA LEU A 313 -7.95 5.80 -9.60
C LEU A 313 -6.84 4.83 -9.18
N ASP A 314 -6.15 4.21 -10.13
CA ASP A 314 -5.06 3.26 -9.85
C ASP A 314 -3.85 3.96 -9.24
N LEU A 315 -3.52 5.16 -9.70
CA LEU A 315 -2.48 6.01 -9.11
C LEU A 315 -2.82 6.34 -7.64
N ALA A 316 -4.07 6.74 -7.38
CA ALA A 316 -4.57 7.04 -6.03
C ALA A 316 -4.51 5.82 -5.10
N LYS A 317 -4.92 4.63 -5.59
CA LYS A 317 -4.86 3.37 -4.82
C LYS A 317 -3.41 3.02 -4.46
N GLN A 318 -2.49 3.08 -5.42
CA GLN A 318 -1.08 2.76 -5.19
C GLN A 318 -0.42 3.71 -4.17
N LEU A 319 -0.69 5.02 -4.29
CA LEU A 319 -0.20 6.01 -3.32
C LEU A 319 -0.70 5.70 -1.91
N ALA A 320 -1.99 5.39 -1.78
CA ALA A 320 -2.59 5.08 -0.51
C ALA A 320 -2.04 3.79 0.11
N SER A 321 -1.83 2.75 -0.69
CA SER A 321 -1.17 1.50 -0.25
C SER A 321 0.26 1.74 0.25
N SER A 322 0.98 2.68 -0.36
CA SER A 322 2.34 3.05 0.07
C SER A 322 2.35 3.69 1.48
N ILE A 323 1.37 4.55 1.76
CA ILE A 323 1.24 5.22 3.06
C ILE A 323 0.79 4.23 4.13
N LEU A 324 -0.17 3.38 3.78
CA LEU A 324 -0.58 2.26 4.61
C LEU A 324 0.65 1.43 5.02
N PHE A 325 1.59 1.19 4.10
CA PHE A 325 2.80 0.46 4.43
C PHE A 325 3.68 1.15 5.46
N ILE A 326 3.98 2.42 5.23
CA ILE A 326 4.82 3.21 6.12
C ILE A 326 4.21 3.19 7.53
N HIS A 327 2.90 3.42 7.63
CA HIS A 327 2.18 3.42 8.91
C HIS A 327 2.15 2.03 9.54
N SER A 328 1.96 0.98 8.74
CA SER A 328 1.97 -0.40 9.24
C SER A 328 3.34 -0.82 9.79
N SER A 329 4.42 -0.23 9.25
CA SER A 329 5.80 -0.46 9.68
C SER A 329 6.20 0.41 10.87
N GLY A 330 5.27 1.19 11.44
CA GLY A 330 5.51 2.05 12.60
C GLY A 330 6.18 3.39 12.27
N PHE A 331 6.29 3.74 10.98
CA PHE A 331 6.85 5.00 10.52
C PHE A 331 5.76 6.00 10.15
N VAL A 332 6.17 7.25 10.02
CA VAL A 332 5.31 8.36 9.59
C VAL A 332 6.11 9.21 8.60
N HIS A 333 5.53 9.52 7.44
CA HIS A 333 6.24 10.14 6.31
C HIS A 333 6.42 11.65 6.49
N LYS A 334 5.39 12.36 6.98
CA LYS A 334 5.36 13.78 7.37
C LYS A 334 5.48 14.83 6.28
N ASN A 335 5.90 14.43 5.09
CA ASN A 335 6.10 15.32 3.96
C ASN A 335 5.33 14.88 2.72
N ILE A 336 4.15 14.25 2.88
CA ILE A 336 3.38 13.75 1.72
C ILE A 336 2.84 14.93 0.92
N ARG A 337 3.32 15.10 -0.31
CA ARG A 337 2.89 16.12 -1.27
C ARG A 337 3.29 15.73 -2.70
N PRO A 338 2.75 16.37 -3.76
CA PRO A 338 3.08 16.03 -5.14
C PRO A 338 4.59 16.07 -5.49
N GLU A 339 5.38 16.87 -4.78
CA GLU A 339 6.83 16.99 -4.94
C GLU A 339 7.64 15.82 -4.36
N THR A 340 7.01 15.05 -3.47
CA THR A 340 7.62 13.89 -2.77
C THR A 340 7.04 12.56 -3.26
N ILE A 341 6.34 12.59 -4.39
CA ILE A 341 5.78 11.42 -5.06
C ILE A 341 6.43 11.39 -6.44
N LEU A 342 7.29 10.40 -6.69
CA LEU A 342 7.88 10.17 -7.99
C LEU A 342 7.04 9.14 -8.75
N VAL A 343 6.64 9.48 -9.95
CA VAL A 343 5.92 8.59 -10.86
C VAL A 343 6.89 8.13 -11.94
N PHE A 344 6.96 6.82 -12.14
CA PHE A 344 7.80 6.22 -13.16
C PHE A 344 6.93 5.62 -14.27
N THR A 345 7.35 5.81 -15.50
CA THR A 345 6.73 5.15 -16.66
C THR A 345 7.24 3.71 -16.74
N GLY A 346 6.32 2.76 -16.91
CA GLY A 346 6.64 1.36 -17.21
C GLY A 346 6.32 0.99 -18.65
N ASP A 347 6.34 -0.31 -18.94
CA ASP A 347 6.00 -0.85 -20.28
C ASP A 347 4.48 -0.85 -20.55
N SER A 348 3.65 -0.58 -19.54
CA SER A 348 2.19 -0.49 -19.63
C SER A 348 1.73 0.91 -20.07
N LEU A 349 0.65 0.94 -20.87
CA LEU A 349 -0.05 2.17 -21.25
C LEU A 349 -0.87 2.67 -20.06
N GLY A 350 -0.32 3.58 -19.26
CA GLY A 350 -1.01 4.20 -18.12
C GLY A 350 -0.22 5.38 -17.55
N LEU A 351 -0.74 5.99 -16.48
CA LEU A 351 -0.10 7.14 -15.80
C LEU A 351 1.26 6.84 -15.16
N GLY A 352 1.60 5.56 -14.99
CA GLY A 352 2.82 5.09 -14.36
C GLY A 352 2.62 4.61 -12.93
N TYR A 353 3.74 4.42 -12.23
CA TYR A 353 3.80 3.83 -10.90
C TYR A 353 4.31 4.87 -9.89
N PRO A 354 3.52 5.25 -8.86
CA PRO A 354 3.92 6.24 -7.88
C PRO A 354 4.78 5.61 -6.77
N PHE A 355 5.81 6.32 -6.35
CA PHE A 355 6.69 5.95 -5.25
C PHE A 355 6.89 7.13 -4.31
N LEU A 356 6.77 6.89 -3.01
CA LEU A 356 7.07 7.91 -2.00
C LEU A 356 8.58 8.05 -1.80
N VAL A 357 9.02 9.32 -1.77
CA VAL A 357 10.37 9.77 -1.45
C VAL A 357 10.28 10.99 -0.52
N GLY A 358 11.40 11.60 -0.13
CA GLY A 358 11.40 12.83 0.66
C GLY A 358 11.01 12.59 2.12
N PHE A 359 11.44 11.46 2.69
CA PHE A 359 11.22 11.15 4.11
C PHE A 359 11.90 12.22 4.99
N GLU A 360 11.17 12.78 5.96
CA GLU A 360 11.71 13.80 6.87
C GLU A 360 11.71 13.30 8.34
N LYS A 361 12.79 13.58 9.11
CA LYS A 361 12.85 13.16 10.52
C LYS A 361 12.00 14.01 11.48
N PHE A 362 11.77 13.41 12.64
CA PHE A 362 11.55 14.09 13.92
C PHE A 362 12.77 14.95 14.29
N ARG A 363 12.56 16.17 14.80
CA ARG A 363 13.54 16.90 15.62
C ARG A 363 13.53 16.29 17.03
N PRO A 364 14.58 15.61 17.52
CA PRO A 364 14.65 15.15 18.89
C PRO A 364 15.60 16.09 19.65
N THR A 365 15.02 17.13 20.25
CA THR A 365 15.61 17.87 21.39
C THR A 365 14.49 18.73 21.98
N ASP A 366 14.18 18.46 23.25
CA ASP A 366 13.31 19.17 24.17
C ASP A 366 11.85 19.46 23.78
N ARG A 367 10.93 19.07 24.68
CA ARG A 367 9.46 19.23 24.63
C ARG A 367 8.96 20.66 24.33
N LEU A 368 9.87 21.64 24.28
CA LEU A 368 9.61 23.05 24.01
C LEU A 368 9.95 23.48 22.56
N THR A 369 10.80 22.73 21.84
CA THR A 369 11.31 23.07 20.49
C THR A 369 10.69 22.25 19.34
N TYR A 370 9.80 21.30 19.63
CA TYR A 370 9.00 20.53 18.64
C TYR A 370 8.07 21.37 17.76
N ARG A 371 8.01 22.68 18.02
CA ARG A 371 6.97 23.58 17.56
C ARG A 371 7.35 24.44 16.35
N VAL A 372 8.60 24.49 15.88
CA VAL A 372 8.96 25.42 14.79
C VAL A 372 8.49 24.90 13.42
N GLY A 373 7.30 25.28 12.97
CA GLY A 373 6.88 25.08 11.58
C GLY A 373 7.48 26.12 10.63
N ASP A 374 7.18 26.00 9.33
CA ASP A 374 7.48 27.02 8.33
C ASP A 374 6.17 27.73 7.91
N ALA A 375 6.26 29.01 7.57
CA ALA A 375 5.12 29.80 7.11
C ALA A 375 4.86 29.65 5.60
N ARG A 376 5.44 28.61 4.96
CA ARG A 376 5.32 28.39 3.51
C ARG A 376 3.94 27.83 3.19
N TRP A 377 3.07 28.65 2.63
CA TRP A 377 1.67 28.33 2.39
C TRP A 377 1.49 27.09 1.50
N GLU A 378 2.36 26.91 0.50
CA GLU A 378 2.36 25.81 -0.46
C GLU A 378 2.77 24.46 0.13
N ARG A 379 3.43 24.48 1.30
CA ARG A 379 3.68 23.28 2.12
C ARG A 379 2.54 23.10 3.12
N ASN A 380 2.07 24.19 3.72
CA ASN A 380 0.99 24.19 4.69
C ASN A 380 -0.34 23.69 4.11
N LEU A 381 -0.58 23.84 2.80
CA LEU A 381 -1.73 23.25 2.12
C LEU A 381 -1.87 21.74 2.40
N TYR A 382 -0.76 21.00 2.47
CA TYR A 382 -0.73 19.56 2.72
C TYR A 382 -0.62 19.22 4.20
N ARG A 383 -0.51 20.21 5.10
CA ARG A 383 -0.41 20.00 6.55
C ARG A 383 -1.74 20.29 7.21
N HIS A 384 -2.16 19.42 8.14
CA HIS A 384 -3.38 19.64 8.90
C HIS A 384 -3.36 21.02 9.61
N PRO A 385 -4.48 21.75 9.73
CA PRO A 385 -4.50 23.08 10.33
C PRO A 385 -3.89 23.19 11.75
N GLN A 386 -3.99 22.14 12.57
CA GLN A 386 -3.37 22.09 13.90
C GLN A 386 -1.83 22.03 13.86
N ARG A 387 -1.25 21.79 12.68
CA ARG A 387 0.19 21.65 12.42
C ARG A 387 0.76 22.79 11.56
N GLN A 388 -0.04 23.80 11.23
CA GLN A 388 0.41 24.98 10.48
C GLN A 388 0.93 26.07 11.44
N GLY A 389 1.91 26.85 10.99
CA GLY A 389 2.48 27.98 11.72
C GLY A 389 3.77 27.68 12.49
N ILE A 390 4.37 28.74 13.05
CA ILE A 390 5.72 28.73 13.68
C ILE A 390 5.72 28.05 15.06
N SER A 391 4.56 27.73 15.64
CA SER A 391 4.44 27.02 16.91
C SER A 391 3.40 25.90 16.84
N VAL A 392 3.85 24.69 16.53
CA VAL A 392 3.04 23.50 16.37
C VAL A 392 2.60 22.94 17.72
N GLU A 393 1.29 22.87 17.96
CA GLU A 393 0.76 22.60 19.31
C GLU A 393 0.88 21.13 19.74
N GLU A 394 0.90 20.18 18.80
CA GLU A 394 0.82 18.73 19.06
C GLU A 394 1.94 17.90 18.41
N ASP A 395 2.26 16.75 19.01
CA ASP A 395 3.14 15.73 18.42
C ASP A 395 2.57 15.18 17.10
N PHE A 396 3.45 14.79 16.19
CA PHE A 396 3.03 14.27 14.88
C PHE A 396 2.42 12.87 15.04
N LYS A 397 1.15 12.71 14.62
CA LYS A 397 0.44 11.43 14.55
C LYS A 397 0.21 10.98 13.10
N MET A 398 -0.02 9.69 12.88
CA MET A 398 -0.29 9.11 11.55
C MET A 398 -1.45 9.81 10.82
N GLN A 399 -2.44 10.34 11.55
CA GLN A 399 -3.57 11.07 11.00
C GLN A 399 -3.17 12.33 10.22
N HIS A 400 -2.04 12.96 10.54
CA HIS A 400 -1.57 14.11 9.76
C HIS A 400 -1.12 13.70 8.35
N ASP A 401 -0.51 12.52 8.19
CA ASP A 401 -0.20 11.96 6.87
C ASP A 401 -1.49 11.62 6.10
N ILE A 402 -2.53 11.15 6.81
CA ILE A 402 -3.84 10.87 6.21
C ILE A 402 -4.49 12.16 5.70
N TYR A 403 -4.37 13.28 6.42
CA TYR A 403 -4.81 14.57 5.90
C TYR A 403 -4.05 14.94 4.62
N SER A 404 -2.71 14.84 4.62
CA SER A 404 -1.87 15.11 3.45
C SER A 404 -2.22 14.24 2.25
N LEU A 405 -2.52 12.97 2.48
CA LEU A 405 -3.04 12.05 1.49
C LEU A 405 -4.37 12.56 0.91
N GLY A 406 -5.30 13.00 1.76
CA GLY A 406 -6.58 13.57 1.32
C GLY A 406 -6.41 14.73 0.34
N VAL A 407 -5.45 15.63 0.59
CA VAL A 407 -5.14 16.74 -0.33
C VAL A 407 -4.56 16.21 -1.65
N CYS A 408 -3.64 15.25 -1.62
CA CYS A 408 -3.07 14.65 -2.83
C CYS A 408 -4.13 13.90 -3.66
N LEU A 409 -5.01 13.13 -3.00
CA LEU A 409 -6.12 12.43 -3.65
C LEU A 409 -7.11 13.41 -4.29
N LEU A 410 -7.33 14.58 -3.66
CA LEU A 410 -8.14 15.62 -4.26
C LEU A 410 -7.49 16.17 -5.55
N GLU A 411 -6.19 16.48 -5.53
CA GLU A 411 -5.47 16.92 -6.75
C GLU A 411 -5.48 15.87 -7.85
N ILE A 412 -5.27 14.59 -7.52
CA ILE A 412 -5.35 13.47 -8.48
C ILE A 412 -6.76 13.32 -9.03
N GLY A 413 -7.79 13.41 -8.19
CA GLY A 413 -9.17 13.23 -8.61
C GLY A 413 -9.69 14.37 -9.49
N LEU A 414 -9.27 15.61 -9.20
CA LEU A 414 -9.58 16.76 -10.05
C LEU A 414 -8.67 16.83 -11.27
N TRP A 415 -7.49 16.22 -11.18
CA TRP A 415 -6.37 16.34 -12.12
C TRP A 415 -5.96 17.79 -12.32
N THR A 416 -5.72 18.48 -11.21
CA THR A 416 -5.40 19.91 -11.19
C THR A 416 -4.37 20.17 -10.10
N SER A 417 -3.22 20.72 -10.49
CA SER A 417 -2.22 21.15 -9.51
C SER A 417 -2.75 22.32 -8.68
N PHE A 418 -2.58 22.25 -7.36
CA PHE A 418 -2.96 23.36 -6.46
C PHE A 418 -1.88 24.43 -6.30
N VAL A 419 -0.61 24.07 -6.54
CA VAL A 419 0.53 24.97 -6.48
C VAL A 419 1.15 25.06 -7.87
N LEU A 420 1.29 26.28 -8.38
CA LEU A 420 1.88 26.57 -9.67
C LEU A 420 3.17 27.37 -9.48
N TRP A 421 4.16 27.07 -10.29
CA TRP A 421 5.45 27.76 -10.32
C TRP A 421 5.57 28.41 -11.69
N LYS A 422 5.70 29.74 -11.74
CA LYS A 422 5.90 30.45 -13.02
C LYS A 422 7.37 30.33 -13.41
N GLU A 423 7.63 30.16 -14.70
CA GLU A 423 9.00 30.00 -15.24
C GLU A 423 9.95 31.16 -14.87
N ASP A 424 9.40 32.35 -14.58
CA ASP A 424 10.17 33.56 -14.25
C ASP A 424 10.06 34.03 -12.77
N ALA A 425 9.39 33.27 -11.89
CA ALA A 425 9.21 33.68 -10.49
C ALA A 425 9.61 32.58 -9.51
N ASP A 426 10.52 32.89 -8.59
CA ASP A 426 10.92 32.03 -7.46
C ASP A 426 9.78 31.79 -6.45
N GLU A 427 8.65 32.49 -6.60
CA GLU A 427 7.52 32.41 -5.67
C GLU A 427 6.38 31.53 -6.22
N PRO A 428 5.93 30.53 -5.43
CA PRO A 428 4.79 29.71 -5.81
C PRO A 428 3.50 30.53 -5.78
N THR A 429 2.58 30.20 -6.69
CA THR A 429 1.25 30.82 -6.77
C THR A 429 0.16 29.76 -6.63
N PRO A 430 -0.95 30.06 -5.93
CA PRO A 430 -2.08 29.14 -5.85
C PRO A 430 -2.76 29.03 -7.22
N SER A 431 -3.22 27.83 -7.55
CA SER A 431 -4.04 27.64 -8.75
C SER A 431 -5.35 28.41 -8.65
N ARG A 432 -5.82 28.95 -9.79
CA ARG A 432 -7.10 29.68 -9.87
C ARG A 432 -8.28 28.81 -9.43
N ALA A 433 -8.18 27.49 -9.62
CA ALA A 433 -9.19 26.53 -9.18
C ALA A 433 -9.32 26.45 -7.65
N LEU A 434 -8.22 26.74 -6.92
CA LEU A 434 -8.20 26.70 -5.46
C LEU A 434 -8.81 27.98 -4.86
N GLY A 435 -8.57 29.15 -5.49
CA GLY A 435 -9.23 30.41 -5.12
C GLY A 435 -8.94 30.89 -3.69
N ILE A 436 -7.72 30.67 -3.19
CA ILE A 436 -7.32 31.00 -1.81
C ILE A 436 -6.51 32.29 -1.68
N ASP A 437 -6.29 33.06 -2.76
CA ASP A 437 -5.46 34.27 -2.75
C ASP A 437 -5.84 35.26 -1.65
N ASP A 438 -7.14 35.44 -1.40
CA ASP A 438 -7.63 36.34 -0.35
C ASP A 438 -7.55 35.72 1.06
N VAL A 439 -7.63 34.39 1.14
CA VAL A 439 -7.47 33.65 2.40
C VAL A 439 -6.02 33.73 2.88
N LEU A 440 -5.05 33.63 1.96
CA LEU A 440 -3.63 33.73 2.28
C LEU A 440 -3.20 35.11 2.77
N LYS A 441 -3.98 36.17 2.52
CA LYS A 441 -3.73 37.54 3.01
C LYS A 441 -4.18 37.76 4.46
N LEU A 442 -4.84 36.78 5.08
CA LEU A 442 -5.27 36.88 6.46
C LEU A 442 -4.06 36.95 7.40
N LYS A 443 -4.12 37.84 8.39
CA LYS A 443 -3.03 38.01 9.39
C LYS A 443 -2.94 36.86 10.39
N ASP A 444 -4.03 36.12 10.57
CA ASP A 444 -4.12 35.01 11.53
C ASP A 444 -3.86 33.69 10.80
N GLU A 445 -2.72 33.07 11.08
CA GLU A 445 -2.29 31.80 10.48
C GLU A 445 -3.28 30.66 10.77
N ARG A 446 -3.88 30.61 11.97
CA ARG A 446 -4.84 29.55 12.33
C ARG A 446 -6.14 29.71 11.57
N LYS A 447 -6.61 30.95 11.46
CA LYS A 447 -7.80 31.27 10.67
C LYS A 447 -7.56 30.93 9.19
N THR A 448 -6.39 31.29 8.66
CA THR A 448 -5.96 30.93 7.30
C THR A 448 -6.03 29.43 7.08
N ALA A 449 -5.42 28.66 7.98
CA ALA A 449 -5.40 27.20 7.91
C ALA A 449 -6.81 26.58 7.91
N SER A 450 -7.69 27.08 8.78
CA SER A 450 -9.08 26.61 8.86
C SER A 450 -9.88 26.94 7.61
N GLU A 451 -9.75 28.15 7.06
CA GLU A 451 -10.45 28.54 5.83
C GLU A 451 -9.93 27.77 4.60
N VAL A 452 -8.62 27.56 4.49
CA VAL A 452 -8.04 26.71 3.43
C VAL A 452 -8.60 25.29 3.51
N LYS A 453 -8.68 24.69 4.71
CA LYS A 453 -9.29 23.37 4.90
C LYS A 453 -10.76 23.34 4.46
N LYS A 454 -11.55 24.37 4.77
CA LYS A 454 -12.96 24.47 4.31
C LYS A 454 -13.06 24.53 2.79
N VAL A 455 -12.17 25.28 2.13
CA VAL A 455 -12.10 25.34 0.67
C VAL A 455 -11.84 23.96 0.07
N LEU A 456 -10.86 23.21 0.61
CA LEU A 456 -10.54 21.86 0.16
C LEU A 456 -11.73 20.89 0.31
N ILE A 457 -12.43 20.95 1.45
CA ILE A 457 -13.63 20.13 1.71
C ILE A 457 -14.74 20.48 0.70
N ARG A 458 -15.02 21.78 0.50
CA ARG A 458 -16.03 22.23 -0.47
C ARG A 458 -15.71 21.75 -1.88
N MET A 459 -14.45 21.88 -2.31
CA MET A 459 -14.01 21.38 -3.62
C MET A 459 -14.21 19.86 -3.75
N ALA A 460 -13.92 19.09 -2.70
CA ALA A 460 -14.17 17.66 -2.70
C ALA A 460 -15.66 17.34 -2.83
N GLU A 461 -16.54 18.04 -2.11
CA GLU A 461 -18.00 17.84 -2.16
C GLU A 461 -18.62 18.22 -3.51
N GLU A 462 -18.20 19.36 -4.08
CA GLU A 462 -18.83 19.92 -5.28
C GLU A 462 -18.26 19.33 -6.58
N CYS A 463 -16.95 19.02 -6.62
CA CYS A 463 -16.27 18.70 -7.88
C CYS A 463 -15.96 17.21 -8.06
N LEU A 464 -15.63 16.47 -6.99
CA LEU A 464 -15.26 15.05 -7.12
C LEU A 464 -16.41 14.11 -7.51
N PRO A 465 -17.67 14.27 -7.06
CA PRO A 465 -18.72 13.30 -7.39
C PRO A 465 -18.92 13.09 -8.88
N ASN A 466 -18.79 14.17 -9.67
CA ASN A 466 -18.96 14.13 -11.13
C ASN A 466 -17.70 13.67 -11.87
N ARG A 467 -16.52 13.73 -11.24
CA ARG A 467 -15.23 13.36 -11.85
C ARG A 467 -14.77 11.96 -11.49
N MET A 468 -14.92 11.59 -10.21
CA MET A 468 -14.39 10.34 -9.65
C MET A 468 -15.45 9.44 -9.01
N GLY A 469 -16.70 9.91 -8.93
CA GLY A 469 -17.80 9.18 -8.30
C GLY A 469 -17.82 9.30 -6.77
N LYS A 470 -18.97 8.91 -6.21
CA LYS A 470 -19.30 9.13 -4.79
C LYS A 470 -18.33 8.45 -3.82
N ARG A 471 -17.89 7.22 -4.10
CA ARG A 471 -17.01 6.47 -3.20
C ARG A 471 -15.64 7.14 -3.03
N TYR A 472 -15.07 7.63 -4.13
CA TYR A 472 -13.81 8.36 -4.10
C TYR A 472 -13.96 9.65 -3.28
N THR A 473 -15.05 10.39 -3.49
CA THR A 473 -15.39 11.59 -2.71
C THR A 473 -15.46 11.29 -1.21
N GLU A 474 -16.16 10.22 -0.82
CA GLU A 474 -16.29 9.83 0.59
C GLU A 474 -14.93 9.53 1.24
N VAL A 475 -14.01 8.89 0.51
CA VAL A 475 -12.64 8.62 0.99
C VAL A 475 -11.85 9.93 1.16
N VAL A 476 -11.89 10.82 0.18
CA VAL A 476 -11.20 12.12 0.26
C VAL A 476 -11.71 12.94 1.43
N LEU A 477 -13.03 13.03 1.60
CA LEU A 477 -13.65 13.75 2.73
C LEU A 477 -13.28 13.14 4.07
N ALA A 478 -13.28 11.81 4.17
CA ALA A 478 -12.83 11.12 5.39
C ALA A 478 -11.37 11.45 5.73
N CYS A 479 -10.49 11.56 4.72
CA CYS A 479 -9.09 11.94 4.92
C CYS A 479 -8.97 13.40 5.39
N LEU A 480 -9.67 14.33 4.75
CA LEU A 480 -9.61 15.76 5.08
C LEU A 480 -10.22 16.06 6.46
N THR A 481 -11.17 15.24 6.93
CA THR A 481 -11.89 15.42 8.21
C THR A 481 -11.45 14.45 9.31
N CYS A 482 -10.38 13.67 9.11
CA CYS A 482 -9.96 12.59 10.01
C CYS A 482 -9.62 13.02 11.46
N LEU A 483 -9.37 14.31 11.68
CA LEU A 483 -9.04 14.92 12.98
C LEU A 483 -10.15 15.85 13.50
N ASP A 484 -11.32 15.90 12.84
CA ASP A 484 -12.43 16.74 13.28
C ASP A 484 -13.26 16.06 14.37
N LYS A 485 -13.69 16.86 15.37
CA LYS A 485 -14.51 16.37 16.48
C LYS A 485 -15.85 15.85 15.96
N GLY A 486 -16.14 14.57 16.19
CA GLY A 486 -17.38 13.92 15.76
C GLY A 486 -17.38 13.38 14.33
N ALA A 487 -16.21 13.29 13.67
CA ALA A 487 -16.09 12.66 12.36
C ALA A 487 -16.42 11.15 12.45
N THR A 488 -17.62 10.78 12.02
CA THR A 488 -18.16 9.41 12.04
C THR A 488 -17.52 8.47 11.00
N GLY A 489 -16.61 8.99 10.16
CA GLY A 489 -16.02 8.25 9.04
C GLY A 489 -14.87 7.31 9.41
N LEU A 490 -14.10 7.60 10.47
CA LEU A 490 -12.88 6.84 10.81
C LEU A 490 -12.84 6.31 12.26
N GLY A 491 -13.70 6.78 13.18
CA GLY A 491 -13.80 6.29 14.58
C GLY A 491 -13.76 7.39 15.64
N ASP A 492 -13.98 7.05 16.91
CA ASP A 492 -13.84 7.95 18.07
C ASP A 492 -12.36 8.01 18.52
N GLU A 493 -11.87 9.16 19.03
CA GLU A 493 -10.45 9.41 19.39
C GLU A 493 -9.83 8.30 20.27
N ARG A 494 -10.66 7.58 21.03
CA ARG A 494 -10.27 6.47 21.92
C ARG A 494 -9.97 5.15 21.21
N ASP A 495 -10.51 4.93 20.01
CA ASP A 495 -10.18 3.77 19.16
C ASP A 495 -8.83 3.95 18.43
N PHE A 496 -8.27 5.17 18.45
CA PHE A 496 -6.97 5.54 17.88
C PHE A 496 -5.82 5.52 18.92
N LEU A 497 -6.15 5.23 20.18
CA LEU A 497 -5.23 5.16 21.33
C LEU A 497 -4.72 3.74 21.60
N ASP A 498 -4.89 2.78 20.69
CA ASP A 498 -3.88 1.71 20.63
C ASP A 498 -2.54 2.44 20.42
N VAL A 499 -1.62 2.21 21.35
CA VAL A 499 -0.24 2.73 21.40
C VAL A 499 0.48 2.60 20.04
N ASN A 500 -0.10 1.84 19.11
CA ASN A 500 0.42 1.51 17.81
C ASN A 500 -0.43 2.01 16.60
N GLY A 501 -1.67 2.51 16.73
CA GLY A 501 -2.41 3.08 15.57
C GLY A 501 -2.97 2.06 14.55
N THR A 502 -3.25 0.83 14.98
CA THR A 502 -3.64 -0.32 14.14
C THR A 502 -5.05 -0.19 13.50
N VAL A 503 -5.97 0.55 14.12
CA VAL A 503 -7.40 0.61 13.71
C VAL A 503 -7.65 1.46 12.45
N VAL A 504 -6.77 2.43 12.16
CA VAL A 504 -6.94 3.39 11.05
C VAL A 504 -6.72 2.74 9.69
N ALA A 505 -5.65 1.95 9.60
CA ALA A 505 -5.27 1.20 8.41
C ALA A 505 -6.36 0.23 7.95
N VAL A 506 -7.01 -0.44 8.90
CA VAL A 506 -8.08 -1.44 8.67
C VAL A 506 -9.31 -0.80 8.03
N ARG A 507 -9.78 0.33 8.57
CA ARG A 507 -10.98 1.02 8.06
C ARG A 507 -10.75 1.70 6.71
N TYR A 508 -9.49 2.03 6.41
CA TYR A 508 -9.09 2.58 5.12
C TYR A 508 -9.19 1.53 4.02
N ILE A 509 -8.64 0.34 4.27
CA ILE A 509 -8.75 -0.85 3.40
C ILE A 509 -10.20 -1.23 3.11
N GLU A 510 -11.09 -1.21 4.11
CA GLU A 510 -12.50 -1.57 3.93
C GLU A 510 -13.29 -0.53 3.10
N LYS A 511 -12.79 0.72 2.98
CA LYS A 511 -13.49 1.82 2.29
C LYS A 511 -12.92 2.16 0.91
N VAL A 512 -11.63 1.93 0.67
CA VAL A 512 -11.04 2.06 -0.66
C VAL A 512 -11.55 0.92 -1.56
N PRO A 513 -12.15 1.20 -2.73
CA PRO A 513 -12.65 0.14 -3.59
C PRO A 513 -11.52 -0.77 -4.08
N SER A 514 -11.75 -2.09 -4.04
CA SER A 514 -11.26 -3.01 -5.09
C SER A 514 -11.67 -2.51 -6.46
#